data_AF-A0A196MXN6-F1
#
_entry.id   AF-A0A196MXN6-F1
#
_cell.length_a   1.000
_cell.length_b   1.000
_cell.length_c   1.000
_cell.angle_alpha   90.00
_cell.angle_beta   90.00
_cell.angle_gamma   90.00
#
_symmetry.space_group_name_H-M   'P 1'
#
loop_
_entity.id
_entity.type
_entity.pdbx_description
1 polymer ?
#
loop_
_entity_poly.entity_id
_entity_poly.type
_entity_poly.pdbx_seq_one_letter_code
_entity_poly.pdbx_strand_id
1 'polypeptide(L)'
;MTDVIIAYGCEIRDTSNEKDVVAYLNANADSAGTGKWTYPKGAKTHTVSLVYTKSAFAAALDKTGAVVVYDGHSRIGQGPVFGPVRTPTCPGTTAFPTNPWADNFRMGWDFADIDCIGDIMHHGINPAEFTLPTSTRGVFASKGLLKIVEDAIAAKSTRCGTPKAWRSLSACFPRAAAQANCRGATPLAGRHYYRSRKGGADFDTLVKVGDADLKKHKLACAVLFMNSCSSKRHFLGALRRQKAAAKSKCVFYLTGDSCSANTTLLFLKAVLAGTDVSKRSKSILKVMNGLVGSGFISLEK
;
A
#
# COMPACT_ATOMS: atom_id res chain seq x y z
N MET A 1 -26.92 -2.50 -9.55
CA MET A 1 -26.40 -3.17 -8.35
C MET A 1 -24.94 -2.79 -8.22
N THR A 2 -24.51 -2.29 -7.06
CA THR A 2 -23.11 -1.86 -6.86
C THR A 2 -22.29 -3.02 -6.33
N ASP A 3 -21.13 -3.28 -6.93
CA ASP A 3 -20.18 -4.29 -6.46
C ASP A 3 -19.20 -3.68 -5.45
N VAL A 4 -19.12 -4.26 -4.27
CA VAL A 4 -18.12 -3.97 -3.24
C VAL A 4 -17.21 -5.18 -3.11
N ILE A 5 -15.92 -5.00 -3.39
CA ILE A 5 -14.92 -6.08 -3.35
C ILE A 5 -13.87 -5.70 -2.31
N ILE A 6 -13.77 -6.50 -1.25
CA ILE A 6 -12.80 -6.31 -0.17
C ILE A 6 -11.73 -7.38 -0.31
N ALA A 7 -10.51 -6.95 -0.62
CA ALA A 7 -9.34 -7.78 -0.74
C ALA A 7 -8.55 -7.77 0.59
N TYR A 8 -8.53 -8.89 1.29
CA TYR A 8 -7.76 -9.03 2.53
C TYR A 8 -6.34 -9.51 2.24
N GLY A 9 -5.35 -8.72 2.64
CA GLY A 9 -3.94 -9.11 2.63
C GLY A 9 -3.60 -10.13 3.72
N CYS A 10 -2.55 -10.92 3.53
CA CYS A 10 -2.26 -12.07 4.40
C CYS A 10 -2.05 -11.75 5.88
N GLU A 11 -1.57 -10.55 6.22
CA GLU A 11 -1.37 -10.12 7.60
C GLU A 11 -2.69 -9.83 8.33
N ILE A 12 -3.66 -9.25 7.62
CA ILE A 12 -4.96 -8.83 8.18
C ILE A 12 -6.03 -9.92 7.98
N ARG A 13 -5.78 -10.88 7.10
CA ARG A 13 -6.62 -12.07 6.93
C ARG A 13 -6.73 -12.83 8.25
N ASP A 14 -7.94 -13.26 8.58
CA ASP A 14 -8.31 -13.98 9.80
C ASP A 14 -8.15 -13.17 11.12
N THR A 15 -7.88 -11.87 11.03
CA THR A 15 -7.81 -10.96 12.20
C THR A 15 -9.19 -10.42 12.59
N SER A 16 -9.26 -9.60 13.64
CA SER A 16 -10.52 -8.99 14.12
C SER A 16 -11.26 -8.21 13.02
N ASN A 17 -10.52 -7.53 12.13
CA ASN A 17 -11.13 -6.67 11.10
C ASN A 17 -11.95 -7.46 10.08
N GLU A 18 -11.46 -8.62 9.64
CA GLU A 18 -12.23 -9.51 8.76
C GLU A 18 -13.43 -10.10 9.52
N LYS A 19 -13.21 -10.55 10.76
CA LYS A 19 -14.27 -11.17 11.59
C LYS A 19 -15.44 -10.21 11.80
N ASP A 20 -15.16 -8.93 12.07
CA ASP A 20 -16.20 -7.92 12.27
C ASP A 20 -17.01 -7.64 10.99
N VAL A 21 -16.35 -7.63 9.83
CA VAL A 21 -17.01 -7.49 8.52
C VAL A 21 -17.90 -8.69 8.24
N VAL A 22 -17.40 -9.91 8.43
CA VAL A 22 -18.17 -11.14 8.24
C VAL A 22 -19.37 -11.20 9.18
N ALA A 23 -19.18 -10.87 10.47
CA ALA A 23 -20.26 -10.84 11.46
C ALA A 23 -21.35 -9.85 11.07
N TYR A 24 -20.97 -8.64 10.64
CA TYR A 24 -21.91 -7.64 10.16
C TYR A 24 -22.69 -8.10 8.92
N LEU A 25 -22.00 -8.67 7.92
CA LEU A 25 -22.64 -9.14 6.69
C LEU A 25 -23.61 -10.30 6.95
N ASN A 26 -23.23 -11.28 7.79
CA ASN A 26 -24.10 -12.39 8.16
C ASN A 26 -25.37 -11.92 8.89
N ALA A 27 -25.30 -10.82 9.65
CA ALA A 27 -26.47 -10.27 10.34
C ALA A 27 -27.37 -9.44 9.40
N ASN A 28 -26.83 -8.78 8.37
CA ASN A 28 -27.52 -7.71 7.63
C ASN A 28 -27.70 -7.98 6.12
N ALA A 29 -27.18 -9.08 5.59
CA ALA A 29 -27.20 -9.43 4.17
C ALA A 29 -27.57 -10.91 3.96
N ASP A 30 -28.00 -11.25 2.75
CA ASP A 30 -28.22 -12.65 2.36
C ASP A 30 -26.94 -13.27 1.82
N SER A 31 -26.65 -14.51 2.20
CA SER A 31 -25.52 -15.26 1.62
C SER A 31 -25.74 -15.48 0.12
N ALA A 32 -24.70 -15.26 -0.66
CA ALA A 32 -24.66 -15.49 -2.11
C ALA A 32 -23.57 -16.51 -2.51
N GLY A 33 -23.17 -17.35 -1.56
CA GLY A 33 -22.07 -18.30 -1.69
C GLY A 33 -20.86 -17.93 -0.82
N THR A 34 -19.83 -18.77 -0.86
CA THR A 34 -18.63 -18.61 -0.03
C THR A 34 -17.99 -17.24 -0.24
N GLY A 35 -17.88 -16.47 0.85
CA GLY A 35 -17.27 -15.14 0.83
C GLY A 35 -18.08 -14.09 0.04
N LYS A 36 -19.38 -14.31 -0.19
CA LYS A 36 -20.23 -13.39 -0.96
C LYS A 36 -21.58 -13.16 -0.29
N TRP A 37 -22.05 -11.92 -0.34
CA TRP A 37 -23.34 -11.49 0.21
C TRP A 37 -24.07 -10.55 -0.73
N THR A 38 -25.40 -10.54 -0.66
CA THR A 38 -26.24 -9.49 -1.25
C THR A 38 -26.90 -8.64 -0.16
N TYR A 39 -26.75 -7.32 -0.25
CA TYR A 39 -27.22 -6.37 0.76
C TYR A 39 -28.25 -5.37 0.18
N PRO A 40 -29.21 -4.88 0.99
CA PRO A 40 -29.56 -5.40 2.32
C PRO A 40 -30.26 -6.75 2.25
N LYS A 41 -30.44 -7.40 3.40
CA LYS A 41 -31.22 -8.63 3.53
C LYS A 41 -32.61 -8.45 2.91
N GLY A 42 -33.02 -9.37 2.03
CA GLY A 42 -34.29 -9.31 1.31
C GLY A 42 -34.36 -8.33 0.13
N ALA A 43 -33.35 -7.47 -0.09
CA ALA A 43 -33.31 -6.57 -1.25
C ALA A 43 -31.90 -6.46 -1.84
N LYS A 44 -31.72 -6.91 -3.09
CA LYS A 44 -30.38 -7.01 -3.69
C LYS A 44 -29.98 -5.69 -4.36
N THR A 45 -29.48 -4.73 -3.57
CA THR A 45 -28.99 -3.44 -4.09
C THR A 45 -27.47 -3.44 -4.29
N HIS A 46 -26.75 -4.23 -3.48
CA HIS A 46 -25.30 -4.37 -3.50
C HIS A 46 -24.88 -5.84 -3.51
N THR A 47 -23.75 -6.13 -4.12
CA THR A 47 -23.01 -7.38 -3.92
C THR A 47 -21.74 -7.08 -3.16
N VAL A 48 -21.49 -7.79 -2.07
CA VAL A 48 -20.25 -7.70 -1.29
C VAL A 48 -19.48 -9.00 -1.44
N SER A 49 -18.21 -8.94 -1.83
CA SER A 49 -17.33 -10.11 -1.99
C SER A 49 -16.02 -9.92 -1.24
N LEU A 50 -15.61 -10.94 -0.49
CA LEU A 50 -14.29 -11.04 0.10
C LEU A 50 -13.37 -11.83 -0.83
N VAL A 51 -12.17 -11.30 -1.09
CA VAL A 51 -11.16 -11.95 -1.93
C VAL A 51 -9.81 -11.97 -1.24
N TYR A 52 -8.99 -12.98 -1.56
CA TYR A 52 -7.76 -13.28 -0.83
C TYR A 52 -6.55 -13.51 -1.74
N THR A 53 -6.69 -13.22 -3.03
CA THR A 53 -5.64 -13.48 -4.02
C THR A 53 -5.30 -12.22 -4.79
N LYS A 54 -4.03 -12.15 -5.20
CA LYS A 54 -3.51 -11.11 -6.10
C LYS A 54 -4.33 -10.98 -7.38
N SER A 55 -4.68 -12.10 -8.02
CA SER A 55 -5.43 -12.10 -9.28
C SER A 55 -6.86 -11.56 -9.11
N ALA A 56 -7.52 -11.87 -7.98
CA ALA A 56 -8.85 -11.35 -7.70
C ALA A 56 -8.81 -9.85 -7.41
N PHE A 57 -7.81 -9.37 -6.66
CA PHE A 57 -7.59 -7.93 -6.47
C PHE A 57 -7.33 -7.22 -7.79
N ALA A 58 -6.42 -7.75 -8.62
CA ALA A 58 -6.11 -7.23 -9.95
C ALA A 58 -7.38 -7.11 -10.83
N ALA A 59 -8.22 -8.16 -10.85
CA ALA A 59 -9.49 -8.13 -11.58
C ALA A 59 -10.47 -7.10 -11.02
N ALA A 60 -10.50 -6.90 -9.69
CA ALA A 60 -11.36 -5.91 -9.06
C ALA A 60 -11.03 -4.48 -9.48
N LEU A 61 -9.73 -4.16 -9.64
CA LEU A 61 -9.28 -2.83 -10.08
C LEU A 61 -9.85 -2.44 -11.45
N ASP A 62 -10.08 -3.41 -12.33
CA ASP A 62 -10.62 -3.21 -13.68
C ASP A 62 -12.12 -3.47 -13.79
N LYS A 63 -12.80 -3.71 -12.67
CA LYS A 63 -14.25 -3.87 -12.66
C LYS A 63 -14.94 -2.51 -12.66
N THR A 64 -15.58 -2.18 -13.79
CA THR A 64 -16.29 -0.90 -13.97
C THR A 64 -17.28 -0.63 -12.85
N GLY A 65 -17.16 0.54 -12.21
CA GLY A 65 -18.12 0.99 -11.20
C GLY A 65 -17.99 0.30 -9.83
N ALA A 66 -17.06 -0.65 -9.68
CA ALA A 66 -16.86 -1.33 -8.40
C ALA A 66 -16.23 -0.40 -7.35
N VAL A 67 -16.59 -0.65 -6.09
CA VAL A 67 -15.89 -0.14 -4.91
C VAL A 67 -14.90 -1.22 -4.46
N VAL A 68 -13.62 -0.95 -4.61
CA VAL A 68 -12.55 -1.88 -4.26
C VAL A 68 -11.92 -1.41 -2.95
N VAL A 69 -11.75 -2.32 -1.99
CA VAL A 69 -11.03 -2.08 -0.74
C VAL A 69 -9.87 -3.07 -0.70
N TYR A 70 -8.66 -2.59 -0.43
CA TYR A 70 -7.57 -3.43 0.04
C TYR A 70 -7.39 -3.21 1.53
N ASP A 71 -7.53 -4.25 2.33
CA ASP A 71 -7.27 -4.22 3.78
C ASP A 71 -6.11 -5.16 4.11
N GLY A 72 -4.97 -4.58 4.46
CA GLY A 72 -3.74 -5.35 4.53
C GLY A 72 -2.52 -4.54 4.95
N HIS A 73 -1.39 -5.21 5.01
CA HIS A 73 -0.13 -4.56 5.30
C HIS A 73 0.44 -3.88 4.06
N SER A 74 1.05 -2.73 4.27
CA SER A 74 1.72 -1.97 3.23
C SER A 74 3.21 -2.20 3.29
N ARG A 75 3.80 -2.72 2.22
CA ARG A 75 5.26 -2.88 2.12
C ARG A 75 5.83 -1.77 1.28
N ILE A 76 6.98 -1.24 1.70
CA ILE A 76 7.65 -0.17 0.97
C ILE A 76 7.96 -0.68 -0.42
N GLY A 77 7.19 -0.13 -1.35
CA GLY A 77 7.27 -0.38 -2.75
C GLY A 77 6.70 -1.70 -3.29
N GLN A 78 6.35 -2.70 -2.49
CA GLN A 78 5.84 -3.96 -3.09
C GLN A 78 4.35 -3.96 -3.42
N GLY A 79 3.57 -3.07 -2.81
CA GLY A 79 2.11 -3.09 -2.97
C GLY A 79 1.41 -4.11 -2.06
N PRO A 80 0.13 -4.38 -2.33
CA PRO A 80 -0.67 -5.40 -1.66
C PRO A 80 -0.03 -6.78 -1.63
N VAL A 81 0.06 -7.35 -0.44
CA VAL A 81 0.59 -8.69 -0.21
C VAL A 81 -0.56 -9.69 0.02
N PHE A 82 -0.49 -10.82 -0.68
CA PHE A 82 -1.42 -11.93 -0.54
C PHE A 82 -0.65 -13.21 -0.19
N GLY A 83 -1.30 -14.14 0.50
CA GLY A 83 -0.63 -15.35 0.98
C GLY A 83 -1.55 -16.25 1.80
N PRO A 84 -0.99 -17.32 2.40
CA PRO A 84 -1.73 -18.24 3.25
C PRO A 84 -2.39 -17.54 4.45
N VAL A 85 -3.50 -18.13 4.92
CA VAL A 85 -4.15 -17.78 6.20
C VAL A 85 -3.16 -17.84 7.35
N ARG A 86 -3.44 -17.08 8.43
CA ARG A 86 -2.66 -17.12 9.68
C ARG A 86 -1.17 -16.79 9.51
N THR A 87 -0.86 -15.83 8.64
CA THR A 87 0.51 -15.30 8.49
C THR A 87 0.55 -13.83 8.90
N PRO A 88 0.31 -13.50 10.20
CA PRO A 88 0.17 -12.12 10.68
C PRO A 88 1.49 -11.33 10.72
N THR A 89 2.62 -12.01 10.59
CA THR A 89 3.94 -11.38 10.54
C THR A 89 4.79 -12.03 9.46
N CYS A 90 5.77 -11.28 8.95
CA CYS A 90 6.69 -11.80 7.94
C CYS A 90 7.45 -12.99 8.54
N PRO A 91 7.26 -14.23 8.02
CA PRO A 91 7.85 -15.39 8.67
C PRO A 91 9.36 -15.44 8.42
N GLY A 92 10.08 -15.99 9.41
CA GLY A 92 11.51 -16.27 9.30
C GLY A 92 11.81 -17.31 8.22
N THR A 93 13.05 -17.29 7.73
CA THR A 93 13.55 -18.20 6.67
C THR A 93 13.45 -19.68 7.04
N THR A 94 13.54 -20.02 8.33
CA THR A 94 13.41 -21.40 8.84
C THR A 94 12.02 -21.98 8.63
N ALA A 95 10.97 -21.20 8.90
CA ALA A 95 9.58 -21.64 8.77
C ALA A 95 9.07 -21.55 7.32
N PHE A 96 9.61 -20.59 6.56
CA PHE A 96 9.23 -20.34 5.17
C PHE A 96 10.48 -20.07 4.32
N PRO A 97 11.05 -21.10 3.65
CA PRO A 97 12.23 -20.96 2.79
C PRO A 97 12.01 -19.90 1.69
N THR A 98 10.81 -19.89 1.11
CA THR A 98 10.33 -18.83 0.20
C THR A 98 9.49 -17.84 0.99
N ASN A 99 9.78 -16.55 0.87
CA ASN A 99 9.02 -15.51 1.55
C ASN A 99 7.57 -15.48 1.01
N PRO A 100 6.55 -15.88 1.78
CA PRO A 100 5.18 -15.88 1.29
C PRO A 100 4.68 -14.47 0.98
N TRP A 101 5.33 -13.45 1.56
CA TRP A 101 4.99 -12.06 1.34
C TRP A 101 5.66 -11.45 0.10
N ALA A 102 6.50 -12.22 -0.62
CA ALA A 102 7.13 -11.79 -1.86
C ALA A 102 6.22 -11.91 -3.10
N ASP A 103 5.09 -12.63 -3.00
CA ASP A 103 4.09 -12.70 -4.08
C ASP A 103 3.06 -11.56 -3.98
N ASN A 104 3.56 -10.34 -4.08
CA ASN A 104 2.77 -9.11 -4.01
C ASN A 104 2.23 -8.66 -5.37
N PHE A 105 1.22 -7.79 -5.33
CA PHE A 105 0.73 -7.01 -6.47
C PHE A 105 1.60 -5.75 -6.62
N ARG A 106 2.46 -5.70 -7.65
CA ARG A 106 3.45 -4.63 -7.80
C ARG A 106 2.80 -3.30 -8.19
N MET A 107 2.57 -2.45 -7.19
CA MET A 107 1.99 -1.12 -7.33
C MET A 107 2.69 -0.03 -6.49
N GLY A 108 3.95 -0.25 -6.13
CA GLY A 108 4.72 0.72 -5.38
C GLY A 108 5.31 1.83 -6.22
N TRP A 109 5.71 2.91 -5.55
CA TRP A 109 6.44 4.02 -6.14
C TRP A 109 7.94 3.92 -5.87
N ASP A 110 8.73 4.44 -6.81
CA ASP A 110 10.21 4.39 -6.79
C ASP A 110 10.86 5.16 -5.62
N PHE A 111 10.06 5.97 -4.94
CA PHE A 111 10.44 6.84 -3.85
C PHE A 111 9.42 6.67 -2.72
N ALA A 112 9.89 6.33 -1.53
CA ALA A 112 9.06 6.28 -0.35
C ALA A 112 9.65 7.23 0.69
N ASP A 113 8.80 8.11 1.20
CA ASP A 113 9.14 8.99 2.30
C ASP A 113 8.96 8.25 3.63
N ILE A 114 10.02 8.17 4.44
CA ILE A 114 10.04 7.38 5.66
C ILE A 114 10.53 8.19 6.86
N ASP A 115 9.73 8.20 7.91
CA ASP A 115 9.98 9.02 9.11
C ASP A 115 11.04 8.40 10.03
N CYS A 116 11.23 7.08 10.01
CA CYS A 116 12.24 6.44 10.85
C CYS A 116 12.78 5.12 10.28
N ILE A 117 14.00 4.76 10.71
CA ILE A 117 14.65 3.50 10.33
C ILE A 117 13.77 2.29 10.70
N GLY A 118 13.07 2.32 11.84
CA GLY A 118 12.20 1.25 12.30
C GLY A 118 11.09 0.89 11.30
N ASP A 119 10.51 1.90 10.66
CA ASP A 119 9.51 1.74 9.60
C ASP A 119 10.12 0.99 8.40
N ILE A 120 11.35 1.33 7.99
CA ILE A 120 12.07 0.58 6.96
C ILE A 120 12.35 -0.87 7.38
N MET A 121 12.66 -1.12 8.65
CA MET A 121 12.97 -2.49 9.12
C MET A 121 11.72 -3.37 9.18
N HIS A 122 10.57 -2.77 9.48
CA HIS A 122 9.28 -3.46 9.58
C HIS A 122 8.60 -3.64 8.21
N HIS A 123 8.70 -2.64 7.35
CA HIS A 123 8.05 -2.60 6.02
C HIS A 123 9.01 -2.87 4.86
N GLY A 124 10.30 -3.06 5.13
CA GLY A 124 11.35 -3.37 4.16
C GLY A 124 11.32 -4.81 3.66
N ILE A 125 12.08 -5.08 2.60
CA ILE A 125 11.97 -6.33 1.82
C ILE A 125 13.30 -7.11 1.81
N ASN A 126 13.35 -8.23 1.08
CA ASN A 126 14.55 -9.05 0.94
C ASN A 126 15.60 -8.48 -0.05
N PRO A 127 16.90 -8.73 0.17
CA PRO A 127 17.99 -8.31 -0.72
C PRO A 127 17.99 -8.93 -2.13
N ALA A 128 17.33 -10.06 -2.39
CA ALA A 128 17.32 -10.61 -3.76
C ALA A 128 16.51 -9.73 -4.74
N GLU A 129 15.66 -8.84 -4.23
CA GLU A 129 14.65 -8.13 -5.02
C GLU A 129 15.05 -6.68 -5.38
N PHE A 130 16.22 -6.20 -4.91
CA PHE A 130 16.74 -4.85 -5.21
C PHE A 130 18.13 -4.77 -5.85
N THR A 131 18.49 -5.69 -6.72
CA THR A 131 19.70 -5.46 -7.52
C THR A 131 19.43 -4.30 -8.48
N LEU A 132 19.93 -3.10 -8.13
CA LEU A 132 20.00 -2.00 -9.07
C LEU A 132 21.01 -2.40 -10.16
N PRO A 133 20.69 -2.25 -11.46
CA PRO A 133 21.67 -2.44 -12.51
C PRO A 133 22.81 -1.43 -12.34
N THR A 134 23.99 -1.76 -12.89
CA THR A 134 25.18 -0.87 -12.91
C THR A 134 24.86 0.51 -13.47
N SER A 135 23.81 0.62 -14.30
CA SER A 135 23.19 1.86 -14.72
C SER A 135 21.80 2.01 -14.08
N THR A 136 21.56 3.12 -13.39
CA THR A 136 20.24 3.48 -12.86
C THR A 136 19.33 4.04 -13.95
N ARG A 137 19.83 4.32 -15.16
CA ARG A 137 19.05 4.91 -16.26
C ARG A 137 17.88 4.00 -16.65
N GLY A 138 16.64 4.50 -16.51
CA GLY A 138 15.41 3.74 -16.81
C GLY A 138 14.93 2.82 -15.68
N VAL A 139 15.61 2.82 -14.53
CA VAL A 139 15.23 2.04 -13.34
C VAL A 139 14.05 2.67 -12.61
N PHE A 140 14.09 3.99 -12.42
CA PHE A 140 13.02 4.75 -11.82
C PHE A 140 12.06 5.25 -12.88
N ALA A 141 10.78 5.17 -12.60
CA ALA A 141 9.70 5.51 -13.50
C ALA A 141 9.38 7.02 -13.53
N SER A 142 10.24 7.88 -12.95
CA SER A 142 10.29 9.31 -13.26
C SER A 142 11.70 9.76 -13.66
N LYS A 143 11.80 10.50 -14.76
CA LYS A 143 13.08 11.01 -15.31
C LYS A 143 13.78 12.01 -14.37
N GLY A 144 13.01 12.73 -13.53
CA GLY A 144 13.54 13.69 -12.57
C GLY A 144 14.22 13.04 -11.36
N LEU A 145 13.76 11.85 -10.92
CA LEU A 145 14.38 11.14 -9.80
C LEU A 145 15.77 10.61 -10.17
N LEU A 146 16.02 10.26 -11.43
CA LEU A 146 17.33 9.82 -11.89
C LEU A 146 18.40 10.89 -11.70
N LYS A 147 18.11 12.11 -12.16
CA LYS A 147 19.02 13.25 -12.01
C LYS A 147 19.29 13.56 -10.54
N ILE A 148 18.25 13.51 -9.70
CA ILE A 148 18.34 13.73 -8.26
C ILE A 148 19.26 12.68 -7.58
N VAL A 149 19.20 11.42 -8.01
CA VAL A 149 20.03 10.31 -7.49
C VAL A 149 21.45 10.34 -8.04
N GLU A 150 21.62 10.70 -9.31
CA GLU A 150 22.94 10.87 -9.93
C GLU A 150 23.70 12.00 -9.24
N ASP A 151 23.05 13.14 -9.01
CA ASP A 151 23.61 14.28 -8.27
C ASP A 151 23.91 13.89 -6.79
N ALA A 152 23.10 13.01 -6.18
CA ALA A 152 23.31 12.46 -4.84
C ALA A 152 24.61 11.63 -4.70
N ILE A 153 24.78 10.72 -5.65
CA ILE A 153 25.90 9.76 -5.70
C ILE A 153 27.19 10.51 -6.03
N ALA A 154 27.11 11.47 -6.96
CA ALA A 154 28.25 12.27 -7.39
C ALA A 154 28.78 13.23 -6.30
N ALA A 155 27.92 13.69 -5.39
CA ALA A 155 28.27 14.76 -4.45
C ALA A 155 29.40 14.44 -3.46
N LYS A 156 29.82 13.18 -3.27
CA LYS A 156 30.97 12.70 -2.44
C LYS A 156 31.26 13.44 -1.10
N SER A 157 30.30 14.18 -0.52
CA SER A 157 30.60 15.22 0.47
C SER A 157 29.90 14.96 1.81
N THR A 158 30.74 14.89 2.83
CA THR A 158 30.65 14.24 4.15
C THR A 158 29.72 14.91 5.18
N ARG A 159 28.90 15.89 4.77
CA ARG A 159 27.96 16.57 5.68
C ARG A 159 26.54 16.08 5.48
N CYS A 160 26.15 15.08 6.26
CA CYS A 160 24.81 14.51 6.26
C CYS A 160 23.73 15.55 6.59
N GLY A 161 24.02 16.57 7.40
CA GLY A 161 23.06 17.64 7.69
C GLY A 161 22.75 18.62 6.55
N THR A 162 23.24 18.39 5.32
CA THR A 162 22.98 19.29 4.19
C THR A 162 21.53 19.15 3.72
N PRO A 163 20.68 20.19 3.82
CA PRO A 163 19.26 20.08 3.48
C PRO A 163 19.06 19.69 2.02
N LYS A 164 18.08 18.82 1.76
CA LYS A 164 17.67 18.37 0.41
C LYS A 164 18.74 17.63 -0.40
N ALA A 165 19.94 17.45 0.15
CA ALA A 165 21.01 16.71 -0.49
C ALA A 165 20.86 15.22 -0.20
N TRP A 166 20.87 14.42 -1.25
CA TRP A 166 20.76 12.97 -1.16
C TRP A 166 22.12 12.32 -0.95
N ARG A 167 22.19 11.28 -0.13
CA ARG A 167 23.41 10.52 0.20
C ARG A 167 23.10 9.03 0.30
N SER A 168 24.11 8.17 0.19
CA SER A 168 23.93 6.77 0.61
C SER A 168 23.56 6.72 2.09
N LEU A 169 22.60 5.87 2.47
CA LEU A 169 22.28 5.64 3.88
C LEU A 169 23.51 5.15 4.65
N SER A 170 24.34 4.29 4.05
CA SER A 170 25.56 3.78 4.69
C SER A 170 26.60 4.85 4.97
N ALA A 171 26.59 5.97 4.23
CA ALA A 171 27.51 7.08 4.46
C ALA A 171 27.12 7.93 5.68
N CYS A 172 25.83 8.02 5.97
CA CYS A 172 25.32 8.86 7.05
C CYS A 172 24.93 8.07 8.31
N PHE A 173 24.47 6.82 8.16
CA PHE A 173 23.97 5.98 9.23
C PHE A 173 24.45 4.53 9.04
N PRO A 174 25.76 4.26 9.23
CA PRO A 174 26.35 2.95 8.93
C PRO A 174 25.77 1.82 9.77
N ARG A 175 25.44 2.08 11.05
CA ARG A 175 24.81 1.08 11.93
C ARG A 175 23.44 0.67 11.41
N ALA A 176 22.60 1.64 11.02
CA ALA A 176 21.30 1.37 10.43
C ALA A 176 21.44 0.58 9.13
N ALA A 177 22.34 1.00 8.24
CA ALA A 177 22.58 0.32 6.98
C ALA A 177 23.00 -1.16 7.13
N ALA A 178 23.60 -1.53 8.26
CA ALA A 178 24.04 -2.89 8.57
C ALA A 178 22.96 -3.76 9.26
N GLN A 179 21.80 -3.20 9.64
CA GLN A 179 20.76 -3.96 10.34
C GLN A 179 20.04 -4.95 9.41
N ALA A 180 19.68 -6.11 9.95
CA ALA A 180 18.84 -7.09 9.30
C ALA A 180 17.35 -6.75 9.46
N ASN A 181 16.56 -6.92 8.39
CA ASN A 181 15.10 -6.81 8.38
C ASN A 181 14.44 -7.88 9.25
N CYS A 182 13.12 -7.82 9.35
CA CYS A 182 12.29 -8.81 10.06
C CYS A 182 12.50 -10.27 9.61
N ARG A 183 13.14 -10.53 8.45
CA ARG A 183 13.45 -11.86 7.94
C ARG A 183 14.91 -12.29 8.18
N GLY A 184 15.72 -11.46 8.84
CA GLY A 184 17.13 -11.72 9.10
C GLY A 184 18.07 -11.40 7.93
N ALA A 185 17.62 -10.66 6.91
CA ALA A 185 18.44 -10.26 5.76
C ALA A 185 18.72 -8.75 5.80
N THR A 186 19.88 -8.26 5.35
CA THR A 186 20.24 -6.82 5.40
C THR A 186 19.66 -6.04 4.21
N PRO A 187 18.54 -5.29 4.33
CA PRO A 187 17.91 -4.67 3.18
C PRO A 187 18.54 -3.31 2.81
N LEU A 188 19.19 -2.66 3.78
CA LEU A 188 19.57 -1.25 3.73
C LEU A 188 20.90 -0.99 3.01
N ALA A 189 21.83 -1.95 3.07
CA ALA A 189 23.17 -1.80 2.54
C ALA A 189 23.18 -1.59 1.01
N GLY A 190 23.74 -0.46 0.56
CA GLY A 190 23.96 -0.13 -0.85
C GLY A 190 22.70 0.17 -1.66
N ARG A 191 21.54 0.30 -1.02
CA ARG A 191 20.22 0.34 -1.68
C ARG A 191 19.30 1.46 -1.20
N HIS A 192 19.54 1.96 0.01
CA HIS A 192 18.77 3.05 0.60
C HIS A 192 19.59 4.34 0.57
N TYR A 193 18.88 5.44 0.40
CA TYR A 193 19.45 6.77 0.37
C TYR A 193 18.93 7.56 1.56
N TYR A 194 19.58 8.68 1.85
CA TYR A 194 19.27 9.57 2.96
C TYR A 194 19.17 10.99 2.42
N ARG A 195 18.20 11.75 2.89
CA ARG A 195 18.06 13.18 2.62
C ARG A 195 17.63 13.90 3.89
N SER A 196 18.44 14.84 4.35
CA SER A 196 18.11 15.65 5.53
C SER A 196 16.93 16.58 5.25
N ARG A 197 15.96 16.60 6.19
CA ARG A 197 14.85 17.55 6.25
C ARG A 197 15.03 18.53 7.40
N LYS A 198 14.43 19.72 7.30
CA LYS A 198 14.52 20.75 8.33
C LYS A 198 13.72 20.29 9.56
N GLY A 199 14.38 20.09 10.70
CA GLY A 199 13.75 19.86 12.00
C GLY A 199 13.51 18.39 12.40
N GLY A 200 14.06 17.41 11.67
CA GLY A 200 13.90 15.99 11.98
C GLY A 200 15.06 15.13 11.48
N ALA A 201 15.18 13.92 12.04
CA ALA A 201 16.04 12.87 11.54
C ALA A 201 15.30 12.01 10.49
N ASP A 202 14.65 12.66 9.53
CA ASP A 202 13.83 11.98 8.52
C ASP A 202 14.72 11.39 7.41
N PHE A 203 14.32 10.24 6.87
CA PHE A 203 15.08 9.50 5.87
C PHE A 203 14.21 9.22 4.66
N ASP A 204 14.43 9.97 3.58
CA ASP A 204 13.83 9.58 2.31
C ASP A 204 14.54 8.34 1.75
N THR A 205 13.80 7.28 1.42
CA THR A 205 14.37 6.13 0.72
C THR A 205 13.94 6.08 -0.73
N LEU A 206 14.83 5.59 -1.59
CA LEU A 206 14.51 5.26 -2.98
C LEU A 206 14.58 3.75 -3.14
N VAL A 207 13.53 3.19 -3.69
CA VAL A 207 13.28 1.76 -3.72
C VAL A 207 12.75 1.49 -5.11
N LYS A 208 13.57 0.86 -5.98
CA LYS A 208 13.07 0.38 -7.28
C LYS A 208 12.22 -0.85 -7.06
N VAL A 209 10.94 -0.61 -6.96
CA VAL A 209 9.93 -1.66 -6.82
C VAL A 209 9.06 -1.81 -8.05
N GLY A 210 8.93 -0.73 -8.80
CA GLY A 210 8.06 -0.68 -9.96
C GLY A 210 6.58 -0.85 -9.62
N ASP A 211 5.79 -0.45 -10.58
CA ASP A 211 4.34 -0.55 -10.62
C ASP A 211 3.94 -1.47 -11.78
N ALA A 212 4.77 -2.49 -12.04
CA ALA A 212 4.70 -3.29 -13.26
C ALA A 212 3.35 -4.02 -13.40
N ASP A 213 2.74 -4.42 -12.29
CA ASP A 213 1.40 -5.02 -12.32
C ASP A 213 0.35 -3.93 -12.48
N LEU A 214 0.42 -2.85 -11.68
CA LEU A 214 -0.48 -1.71 -11.80
C LEU A 214 -0.57 -1.13 -13.23
N LYS A 215 0.55 -1.07 -13.97
CA LYS A 215 0.59 -0.57 -15.36
C LYS A 215 -0.29 -1.34 -16.33
N LYS A 216 -0.57 -2.62 -16.03
CA LYS A 216 -1.41 -3.49 -16.87
C LYS A 216 -2.90 -3.18 -16.70
N HIS A 217 -3.28 -2.42 -15.68
CA HIS A 217 -4.67 -2.20 -15.30
C HIS A 217 -5.17 -0.81 -15.69
N LYS A 218 -6.43 -0.73 -16.09
CA LYS A 218 -7.11 0.52 -16.48
C LYS A 218 -7.64 1.30 -15.28
N LEU A 219 -7.69 0.67 -14.09
CA LEU A 219 -8.31 1.26 -12.90
C LEU A 219 -9.76 1.68 -13.21
N ALA A 220 -10.57 0.77 -13.75
CA ALA A 220 -11.96 1.06 -14.14
C ALA A 220 -12.94 1.12 -12.96
N CYS A 221 -12.47 0.76 -11.75
CA CYS A 221 -13.21 0.96 -10.50
C CYS A 221 -13.79 2.38 -10.36
N ALA A 222 -14.88 2.51 -9.60
CA ALA A 222 -15.35 3.83 -9.16
C ALA A 222 -14.48 4.35 -8.01
N VAL A 223 -14.11 3.44 -7.10
CA VAL A 223 -13.34 3.75 -5.89
C VAL A 223 -12.32 2.65 -5.63
N LEU A 224 -11.11 3.05 -5.22
CA LEU A 224 -10.13 2.19 -4.56
C LEU A 224 -9.79 2.78 -3.19
N PHE A 225 -10.10 2.03 -2.13
CA PHE A 225 -9.68 2.35 -0.78
C PHE A 225 -8.50 1.45 -0.37
N MET A 226 -7.32 2.03 -0.21
CA MET A 226 -6.15 1.34 0.31
C MET A 226 -6.11 1.51 1.84
N ASN A 227 -6.76 0.60 2.55
CA ASN A 227 -6.75 0.53 4.01
C ASN A 227 -5.51 -0.25 4.48
N SER A 228 -4.35 0.40 4.43
CA SER A 228 -3.06 -0.22 4.79
C SER A 228 -2.08 0.77 5.38
N CYS A 229 -1.07 0.34 6.13
CA CYS A 229 -0.20 1.30 6.83
C CYS A 229 0.48 2.27 5.87
N SER A 230 0.42 3.57 6.11
CA SER A 230 1.14 4.56 5.28
C SER A 230 0.90 4.44 3.76
N SER A 231 -0.28 3.93 3.34
CA SER A 231 -0.59 3.61 1.93
C SER A 231 -0.46 4.81 0.99
N LYS A 232 -0.75 6.02 1.48
CA LYS A 232 -0.54 7.28 0.76
C LYS A 232 0.92 7.44 0.37
N ARG A 233 1.84 7.21 1.31
CA ARG A 233 3.28 7.37 1.10
C ARG A 233 3.79 6.33 0.11
N HIS A 234 3.27 5.10 0.18
CA HIS A 234 3.78 3.98 -0.61
C HIS A 234 3.21 3.91 -2.03
N PHE A 235 1.95 4.34 -2.25
CA PHE A 235 1.22 4.04 -3.49
C PHE A 235 0.71 5.26 -4.26
N LEU A 236 0.56 6.44 -3.63
CA LEU A 236 -0.09 7.59 -4.28
C LEU A 236 0.60 8.01 -5.59
N GLY A 237 1.93 8.01 -5.62
CA GLY A 237 2.70 8.36 -6.82
C GLY A 237 2.39 7.42 -8.00
N ALA A 238 2.40 6.11 -7.75
CA ALA A 238 2.13 5.09 -8.77
C ALA A 238 0.68 5.17 -9.26
N LEU A 239 -0.26 5.29 -8.32
CA LEU A 239 -1.69 5.43 -8.60
C LEU A 239 -2.00 6.68 -9.42
N ARG A 240 -1.42 7.85 -9.10
CA ARG A 240 -1.58 9.08 -9.88
C ARG A 240 -1.09 8.93 -11.31
N ARG A 241 0.11 8.36 -11.49
CA ARG A 241 0.66 8.13 -12.83
C ARG A 241 -0.25 7.20 -13.63
N GLN A 242 -0.64 6.06 -13.06
CA GLN A 242 -1.46 5.11 -13.80
C GLN A 242 -2.84 5.68 -14.09
N LYS A 243 -3.44 6.41 -13.15
CA LYS A 243 -4.71 7.11 -13.36
C LYS A 243 -4.63 8.07 -14.55
N ALA A 244 -3.56 8.87 -14.62
CA ALA A 244 -3.34 9.78 -15.75
C ALA A 244 -3.12 9.02 -17.07
N ALA A 245 -2.27 7.99 -17.06
CA ALA A 245 -1.96 7.19 -18.25
C ALA A 245 -3.19 6.44 -18.80
N ALA A 246 -3.99 5.84 -17.93
CA ALA A 246 -5.21 5.10 -18.28
C ALA A 246 -6.45 5.99 -18.46
N LYS A 247 -6.34 7.31 -18.20
CA LYS A 247 -7.46 8.26 -18.14
C LYS A 247 -8.58 7.79 -17.19
N SER A 248 -8.19 7.19 -16.08
CA SER A 248 -9.10 6.59 -15.10
C SER A 248 -9.86 7.62 -14.29
N LYS A 249 -11.14 7.33 -14.03
CA LYS A 249 -12.00 8.09 -13.11
C LYS A 249 -12.06 7.50 -11.69
N CYS A 250 -11.31 6.42 -11.42
CA CYS A 250 -11.31 5.79 -10.09
C CYS A 250 -10.79 6.77 -9.04
N VAL A 251 -11.54 6.93 -7.95
CA VAL A 251 -11.22 7.81 -6.82
C VAL A 251 -10.46 7.02 -5.77
N PHE A 252 -9.38 7.58 -5.24
CA PHE A 252 -8.55 6.87 -4.25
C PHE A 252 -8.75 7.42 -2.84
N TYR A 253 -8.98 6.51 -1.90
CA TYR A 253 -8.86 6.76 -0.47
C TYR A 253 -7.58 6.08 -0.01
N LEU A 254 -6.65 6.84 0.59
CA LEU A 254 -5.36 6.32 1.02
C LEU A 254 -5.11 6.78 2.46
N THR A 255 -4.96 5.82 3.36
CA THR A 255 -4.45 6.02 4.73
C THR A 255 -3.04 6.66 4.71
N GLY A 256 -2.88 7.75 5.46
CA GLY A 256 -1.69 8.59 5.54
C GLY A 256 -0.72 8.13 6.62
N ASP A 257 -1.18 8.13 7.88
CA ASP A 257 -0.38 7.79 9.07
C ASP A 257 -1.23 6.94 10.04
N SER A 258 -1.25 5.63 9.82
CA SER A 258 -1.82 4.65 10.76
C SER A 258 -1.15 3.30 10.56
N CYS A 259 -0.80 2.61 11.65
CA CYS A 259 -0.22 1.25 11.62
C CYS A 259 -1.28 0.15 11.56
N SER A 260 -2.55 0.50 11.71
CA SER A 260 -3.71 -0.36 11.44
C SER A 260 -4.95 0.52 11.47
N ALA A 261 -5.71 0.53 10.38
CA ALA A 261 -6.95 1.27 10.33
C ALA A 261 -8.10 0.26 10.40
N ASN A 262 -8.74 0.12 11.57
CA ASN A 262 -9.94 -0.70 11.74
C ASN A 262 -11.16 -0.01 11.09
N THR A 263 -11.01 0.42 9.83
CA THR A 263 -11.94 1.33 9.15
C THR A 263 -12.69 0.65 8.01
N THR A 264 -12.31 -0.56 7.60
CA THR A 264 -12.98 -1.31 6.52
C THR A 264 -14.47 -1.49 6.76
N LEU A 265 -14.87 -1.95 7.95
CA LEU A 265 -16.30 -2.11 8.27
C LEU A 265 -17.06 -0.77 8.23
N LEU A 266 -16.42 0.31 8.69
CA LEU A 266 -17.04 1.63 8.74
C LEU A 266 -17.18 2.22 7.34
N PHE A 267 -16.16 2.05 6.50
CA PHE A 267 -16.22 2.38 5.08
C PHE A 267 -17.33 1.60 4.38
N LEU A 268 -17.40 0.29 4.60
CA LEU A 268 -18.43 -0.57 4.04
C LEU A 268 -19.83 -0.07 4.43
N LYS A 269 -20.08 0.21 5.71
CA LYS A 269 -21.37 0.76 6.18
C LYS A 269 -21.73 2.08 5.48
N ALA A 270 -20.76 2.97 5.26
CA ALA A 270 -20.99 4.23 4.55
C ALA A 270 -21.35 4.03 3.06
N VAL A 271 -20.73 3.05 2.40
CA VAL A 271 -21.05 2.65 1.02
C VAL A 271 -22.47 2.09 0.96
N LEU A 272 -22.79 1.15 1.86
CA LEU A 272 -24.06 0.42 1.87
C LEU A 272 -25.27 1.31 2.23
N ALA A 273 -25.07 2.44 2.91
CA ALA A 273 -26.10 3.45 3.17
C ALA A 273 -26.58 4.22 1.91
N GLY A 274 -26.20 3.79 0.69
CA GLY A 274 -26.64 4.39 -0.56
C GLY A 274 -25.88 5.65 -0.97
N THR A 275 -24.72 5.88 -0.37
CA THR A 275 -23.87 7.02 -0.71
C THR A 275 -23.16 6.74 -2.04
N ASP A 276 -23.36 7.58 -3.06
CA ASP A 276 -22.48 7.58 -4.24
C ASP A 276 -21.07 8.03 -3.79
N VAL A 277 -20.24 7.04 -3.46
CA VAL A 277 -18.94 7.22 -2.83
C VAL A 277 -17.92 7.95 -3.71
N SER A 278 -18.16 7.97 -5.02
CA SER A 278 -17.34 8.75 -5.97
C SER A 278 -17.69 10.24 -5.89
N LYS A 279 -19.00 10.57 -5.85
CA LYS A 279 -19.50 11.96 -5.82
C LYS A 279 -19.44 12.60 -4.43
N ARG A 280 -19.75 11.85 -3.37
CA ARG A 280 -19.80 12.31 -1.96
C ARG A 280 -18.50 12.04 -1.20
N SER A 281 -17.41 11.89 -1.92
CA SER A 281 -16.12 11.46 -1.38
C SER A 281 -15.58 12.33 -0.25
N LYS A 282 -15.82 13.65 -0.28
CA LYS A 282 -15.43 14.56 0.82
C LYS A 282 -16.22 14.30 2.12
N SER A 283 -17.52 14.03 2.02
CA SER A 283 -18.37 13.77 3.19
C SER A 283 -18.02 12.44 3.85
N ILE A 284 -17.76 11.40 3.03
CA ILE A 284 -17.29 10.10 3.52
C ILE A 284 -15.93 10.26 4.22
N LEU A 285 -14.99 10.98 3.60
CA LEU A 285 -13.69 11.25 4.19
C LEU A 285 -13.81 11.94 5.55
N LYS A 286 -14.71 12.93 5.69
CA LYS A 286 -14.95 13.63 6.95
C LYS A 286 -15.47 12.69 8.04
N VAL A 287 -16.40 11.80 7.69
CA VAL A 287 -16.91 10.79 8.64
C VAL A 287 -15.79 9.84 9.03
N MET A 288 -15.00 9.35 8.07
CA MET A 288 -13.90 8.43 8.34
C MET A 288 -12.82 9.04 9.23
N ASN A 289 -12.36 10.26 8.94
CA ASN A 289 -11.35 10.97 9.74
C ASN A 289 -11.87 11.46 11.09
N GLY A 290 -13.19 11.49 11.32
CA GLY A 290 -13.79 11.83 12.60
C GLY A 290 -13.80 10.67 13.61
N LEU A 291 -13.38 9.47 13.20
CA LEU A 291 -13.39 8.29 14.03
C LEU A 291 -12.09 8.17 14.84
N VAL A 292 -12.22 7.84 16.13
CA VAL A 292 -11.09 7.55 17.01
C VAL A 292 -10.31 6.35 16.44
N GLY A 293 -8.99 6.50 16.27
CA GLY A 293 -8.12 5.43 15.78
C GLY A 293 -8.16 5.17 14.27
N SER A 294 -8.89 5.96 13.49
CA SER A 294 -8.92 5.84 12.01
C SER A 294 -7.63 6.28 11.32
N GLY A 295 -6.80 7.04 12.03
CA GLY A 295 -5.66 7.75 11.45
C GLY A 295 -6.12 8.87 10.51
N PHE A 296 -5.18 9.37 9.70
CA PHE A 296 -5.49 10.35 8.66
C PHE A 296 -5.72 9.64 7.33
N ILE A 297 -6.91 9.74 6.74
CA ILE A 297 -7.18 9.27 5.37
C ILE A 297 -7.14 10.47 4.43
N SER A 298 -6.50 10.27 3.29
CA SER A 298 -6.42 11.22 2.18
C SER A 298 -7.30 10.79 1.02
N LEU A 299 -7.75 11.78 0.25
CA LEU A 299 -8.60 11.60 -0.91
C LEU A 299 -7.90 12.14 -2.16
N GLU A 300 -7.83 11.33 -3.20
CA GLU A 300 -7.35 11.70 -4.54
C GLU A 300 -8.47 11.48 -5.57
N LYS A 301 -8.77 12.51 -6.37
CA LYS A 301 -9.85 12.49 -7.37
C LYS A 301 -9.35 12.40 -8.79
#